data_AF-Q5SRE7-F1
#
_entry.id   AF-Q5SRE7-F1
#
_cell.length_a   1.000
_cell.length_b   1.000
_cell.length_c   1.000
_cell.angle_alpha   90.00
_cell.angle_beta   90.00
_cell.angle_gamma   90.00
#
_symmetry.space_group_name_H-M   'P 1'
#
loop_
_entity.id
_entity.type
_entity.pdbx_description
1 polymer ?
#
loop_
_entity_poly.entity_id
_entity_poly.type
_entity_poly.pdbx_seq_one_letter_code
_entity_poly.pdbx_strand_id
1 'polypeptide(L)'
;MACLSPSQLQKFQQDGFLVLEGFLSAEECVAMQQRIGEIVAEMDVPLHCRTEFSTQEEEQLRAQGSTDYFLSSGDKIRFFFEKGVFDEKGNFLVPPEKSINKIGHALHAHDPVFKSITHSFKVQTLARSLGLQMPVVVQSMYIFKQPHFGGEVSPHQDASFLYTEPLGRVLGVWIAVEDATLENGCLWFIPGSHTSGVSRRMVRAPVGSAPGTSFLGSEPARDNSLFVPTPVQRGALVLIHGEVVHKSKQNLSDRSRQAYTFHLMEASGTTWSPENWLQPTAELPFPQLYT
;
A
#
# COMPACT_ATOMS: atom_id res chain seq x y z
N MET A 1 15.89 9.81 15.56
CA MET A 1 15.13 11.08 15.53
C MET A 1 14.16 11.01 14.38
N ALA A 2 12.86 11.28 14.59
CA ALA A 2 11.83 11.16 13.55
C ALA A 2 11.68 12.40 12.65
N CYS A 3 12.32 13.51 13.01
CA CYS A 3 12.36 14.72 12.19
C CYS A 3 13.40 14.55 11.08
N LEU A 4 13.03 14.86 9.84
CA LEU A 4 13.93 14.83 8.71
C LEU A 4 14.97 15.94 8.81
N SER A 5 16.23 15.60 8.56
CA SER A 5 17.29 16.58 8.33
C SER A 5 17.10 17.30 6.97
N PRO A 6 17.70 18.48 6.78
CA PRO A 6 17.64 19.18 5.50
C PRO A 6 18.11 18.34 4.30
N SER A 7 19.15 17.51 4.49
CA SER A 7 19.66 16.62 3.43
C SER A 7 18.69 15.50 3.10
N GLN A 8 18.02 14.93 4.10
CA GLN A 8 16.97 13.93 3.90
C GLN A 8 15.76 14.51 3.16
N LEU A 9 15.34 15.72 3.52
CA LEU A 9 14.25 16.41 2.84
C LEU A 9 14.61 16.70 1.37
N GLN A 10 15.83 17.20 1.12
CA GLN A 10 16.32 17.44 -0.23
C GLN A 10 16.37 16.14 -1.05
N LYS A 11 16.85 15.04 -0.46
CA LYS A 11 16.87 13.73 -1.11
C LYS A 11 15.47 13.25 -1.48
N PHE A 12 14.51 13.37 -0.56
CA PHE A 12 13.11 13.01 -0.84
C PHE A 12 12.52 13.85 -1.99
N GLN A 13 12.79 15.16 -2.01
CA GLN A 13 12.34 16.05 -3.08
C GLN A 13 12.95 15.71 -4.45
N GLN A 14 14.21 15.28 -4.47
CA GLN A 14 14.94 14.93 -5.70
C GLN A 14 14.56 13.54 -6.23
N ASP A 15 14.49 12.55 -5.35
CA ASP A 15 14.34 11.15 -5.75
C ASP A 15 12.87 10.69 -5.77
N GLY A 16 11.98 11.36 -5.04
CA GLY A 16 10.60 10.96 -4.85
C GLY A 16 10.42 9.83 -3.82
N PHE A 17 11.50 9.36 -3.19
CA PHE A 17 11.45 8.40 -2.10
C PHE A 17 12.61 8.61 -1.11
N LEU A 18 12.45 8.10 0.12
CA LEU A 18 13.46 8.23 1.17
C LEU A 18 13.40 7.05 2.13
N VAL A 19 14.57 6.46 2.44
CA VAL A 19 14.71 5.43 3.47
C VAL A 19 15.11 6.04 4.80
N LEU A 20 14.41 5.66 5.87
CA LEU A 20 14.70 5.96 7.27
C LEU A 20 14.91 4.66 8.02
N GLU A 21 16.17 4.26 8.17
CA GLU A 21 16.55 3.07 8.94
C GLU A 21 16.22 3.24 10.44
N GLY A 22 15.83 2.15 11.10
CA GLY A 22 15.53 2.14 12.54
C GLY A 22 14.40 3.08 12.96
N PHE A 23 13.40 3.29 12.09
CA PHE A 23 12.25 4.16 12.40
C PHE A 23 11.33 3.54 13.44
N LEU A 24 11.05 2.23 13.32
CA LEU A 24 10.39 1.43 14.35
C LEU A 24 11.39 0.54 15.08
N SER A 25 11.08 0.23 16.33
CA SER A 25 11.81 -0.75 17.12
C SER A 25 11.42 -2.19 16.73
N ALA A 26 12.25 -3.14 17.12
CA ALA A 26 11.97 -4.55 16.89
C ALA A 26 10.67 -4.99 17.60
N GLU A 27 10.40 -4.45 18.78
CA GLU A 27 9.19 -4.72 19.57
C GLU A 27 7.93 -4.21 18.88
N GLU A 28 7.97 -3.02 18.28
CA GLU A 28 6.85 -2.48 17.49
C GLU A 28 6.57 -3.37 16.27
N CYS A 29 7.61 -3.84 15.58
CA CYS A 29 7.47 -4.79 14.48
C CYS A 29 6.86 -6.13 14.96
N VAL A 30 7.36 -6.69 16.06
CA VAL A 30 6.85 -7.96 16.62
C VAL A 30 5.40 -7.82 17.05
N ALA A 31 5.00 -6.70 17.65
CA ALA A 31 3.61 -6.45 18.02
C ALA A 31 2.68 -6.46 16.80
N MET A 32 3.08 -5.83 15.69
CA MET A 32 2.33 -5.90 14.44
C MET A 32 2.26 -7.33 13.88
N GLN A 33 3.35 -8.10 13.93
CA GLN A 33 3.37 -9.50 13.46
C GLN A 33 2.47 -10.40 14.32
N GLN A 34 2.48 -10.23 15.64
CA GLN A 34 1.62 -10.99 16.52
C GLN A 34 0.15 -10.64 16.24
N ARG A 35 -0.16 -9.35 16.14
CA ARG A 35 -1.54 -8.93 15.91
C ARG A 35 -2.07 -9.36 14.55
N ILE A 36 -1.25 -9.31 13.50
CA ILE A 36 -1.69 -9.83 12.20
C ILE A 36 -1.87 -11.35 12.24
N GLY A 37 -1.04 -12.07 13.00
CA GLY A 37 -1.22 -13.50 13.22
C GLY A 37 -2.57 -13.85 13.85
N GLU A 38 -3.01 -13.06 14.84
CA GLU A 38 -4.35 -13.20 15.45
C GLU A 38 -5.47 -12.91 14.44
N ILE A 39 -5.37 -11.79 13.70
CA ILE A 39 -6.35 -11.43 12.66
C ILE A 39 -6.45 -12.52 11.58
N VAL A 40 -5.31 -13.12 11.19
CA VAL A 40 -5.27 -14.22 10.22
C VAL A 40 -5.86 -15.50 10.78
N ALA A 41 -5.64 -15.81 12.06
CA ALA A 41 -6.22 -16.99 12.72
C ALA A 41 -7.75 -16.92 12.84
N GLU A 42 -8.29 -15.71 12.96
CA GLU A 42 -9.73 -15.42 13.00
C GLU A 42 -10.33 -15.16 11.61
N MET A 43 -9.55 -15.33 10.54
CA MET A 43 -9.99 -15.05 9.17
C MET A 43 -11.17 -15.94 8.77
N ASP A 44 -12.32 -15.31 8.56
CA ASP A 44 -13.49 -15.91 7.91
C ASP A 44 -13.85 -15.12 6.66
N VAL A 45 -13.44 -15.64 5.49
CA VAL A 45 -13.75 -15.04 4.19
C VAL A 45 -14.67 -15.99 3.42
N PRO A 46 -15.96 -15.61 3.25
CA PRO A 46 -16.91 -16.39 2.46
C PRO A 46 -16.37 -16.67 1.06
N LEU A 47 -16.74 -17.81 0.49
CA LEU A 47 -16.25 -18.25 -0.83
C LEU A 47 -16.41 -17.16 -1.91
N HIS A 48 -17.56 -16.48 -1.93
CA HIS A 48 -17.88 -15.40 -2.87
C HIS A 48 -17.12 -14.09 -2.62
N CYS A 49 -16.36 -13.99 -1.53
CA CYS A 49 -15.52 -12.85 -1.17
C CYS A 49 -14.02 -13.13 -1.34
N ARG A 50 -13.64 -14.34 -1.79
CA ARG A 50 -12.24 -14.72 -1.99
C ARG A 50 -11.71 -14.06 -3.26
N THR A 51 -11.16 -12.87 -3.10
CA THR A 51 -10.59 -12.06 -4.18
C THR A 51 -9.08 -12.31 -4.30
N GLU A 52 -8.61 -12.76 -5.46
CA GLU A 52 -7.19 -12.79 -5.80
C GLU A 52 -6.70 -11.38 -6.17
N PHE A 53 -5.53 -10.99 -5.66
CA PHE A 53 -4.89 -9.73 -6.00
C PHE A 53 -4.00 -9.91 -7.25
N SER A 54 -4.19 -9.04 -8.25
CA SER A 54 -3.33 -8.96 -9.42
C SER A 54 -2.99 -7.51 -9.73
N THR A 55 -1.79 -7.30 -10.29
CA THR A 55 -1.34 -6.00 -10.81
C THR A 55 -1.34 -5.94 -12.34
N GLN A 56 -1.71 -7.03 -13.01
CA GLN A 56 -1.92 -7.00 -14.47
C GLN A 56 -3.27 -6.36 -14.77
N GLU A 57 -3.30 -5.41 -15.70
CA GLU A 57 -4.45 -4.52 -15.90
C GLU A 57 -5.77 -5.26 -16.13
N GLU A 58 -5.84 -6.17 -17.10
CA GLU A 58 -7.06 -6.93 -17.38
C GLU A 58 -7.51 -7.80 -16.20
N GLU A 59 -6.55 -8.41 -15.49
CA GLU A 59 -6.83 -9.25 -14.33
C GLU A 59 -7.25 -8.42 -13.14
N GLN A 60 -6.65 -7.25 -12.95
CA GLN A 60 -7.01 -6.32 -11.89
C GLN A 60 -8.46 -5.88 -12.06
N LEU A 61 -8.86 -5.56 -13.29
CA LEU A 61 -10.24 -5.25 -13.63
C LEU A 61 -11.18 -6.44 -13.39
N ARG A 62 -10.83 -7.66 -13.81
CA ARG A 62 -11.70 -8.85 -13.64
C ARG A 62 -11.79 -9.34 -12.20
N ALA A 63 -10.66 -9.43 -11.49
CA ALA A 63 -10.55 -9.97 -10.14
C ALA A 63 -11.02 -8.95 -9.09
N GLN A 64 -10.67 -7.66 -9.23
CA GLN A 64 -11.06 -6.61 -8.26
C GLN A 64 -12.35 -5.90 -8.65
N GLY A 65 -12.76 -5.97 -9.93
CA GLY A 65 -13.96 -5.32 -10.43
C GLY A 65 -15.25 -6.14 -10.32
N SER A 66 -15.23 -7.39 -9.85
CA SER A 66 -16.43 -8.24 -9.80
C SER A 66 -17.03 -8.49 -8.42
N THR A 67 -16.57 -7.87 -7.34
CA THR A 67 -17.15 -8.13 -6.01
C THR A 67 -17.16 -6.86 -5.17
N ASP A 68 -18.36 -6.45 -4.75
CA ASP A 68 -18.60 -5.36 -3.79
C ASP A 68 -17.64 -5.39 -2.59
N TYR A 69 -17.10 -6.57 -2.27
CA TYR A 69 -16.05 -6.77 -1.30
C TYR A 69 -14.84 -5.83 -1.46
N PHE A 70 -14.27 -5.67 -2.67
CA PHE A 70 -13.14 -4.76 -2.89
C PHE A 70 -13.59 -3.30 -2.82
N LEU A 71 -14.63 -2.92 -3.57
CA LEU A 71 -15.09 -1.53 -3.64
C LEU A 71 -15.66 -1.00 -2.31
N SER A 72 -16.10 -1.88 -1.41
CA SER A 72 -16.58 -1.54 -0.06
C SER A 72 -15.54 -1.80 1.04
N SER A 73 -14.28 -2.06 0.68
CA SER A 73 -13.21 -2.37 1.65
C SER A 73 -12.51 -1.15 2.23
N GLY A 74 -12.73 0.05 1.67
CA GLY A 74 -12.04 1.29 2.08
C GLY A 74 -12.17 1.63 3.57
N ASP A 75 -13.28 1.22 4.17
CA ASP A 75 -13.63 1.46 5.57
C ASP A 75 -13.63 0.18 6.43
N LYS A 76 -13.07 -0.94 5.92
CA LYS A 76 -13.10 -2.25 6.57
C LYS A 76 -11.71 -2.90 6.62
N ILE A 77 -11.59 -3.95 7.43
CA ILE A 77 -10.49 -4.91 7.38
C ILE A 77 -10.96 -6.11 6.55
N ARG A 78 -10.33 -6.31 5.39
CA ARG A 78 -10.65 -7.30 4.36
C ARG A 78 -9.37 -8.00 3.89
N PHE A 79 -9.53 -9.22 3.39
CA PHE A 79 -8.43 -10.08 3.00
C PHE A 79 -8.40 -10.24 1.49
N PHE A 80 -7.19 -10.19 0.93
CA PHE A 80 -6.93 -10.39 -0.48
C PHE A 80 -5.82 -11.43 -0.63
N PHE A 81 -6.00 -12.36 -1.56
CA PHE A 81 -5.18 -13.55 -1.66
C PHE A 81 -4.21 -13.49 -2.83
N GLU A 82 -3.12 -14.23 -2.75
CA GLU A 82 -2.17 -14.41 -3.84
C GLU A 82 -2.84 -15.10 -5.02
N LYS A 83 -2.36 -14.83 -6.24
CA LYS A 83 -2.87 -15.47 -7.44
C LYS A 83 -2.56 -16.96 -7.45
N GLY A 84 -3.53 -17.79 -7.84
CA GLY A 84 -3.35 -19.23 -8.03
C GLY A 84 -3.36 -20.05 -6.74
N VAL A 85 -3.86 -19.47 -5.63
CA VAL A 85 -4.01 -20.17 -4.35
C VAL A 85 -5.37 -20.86 -4.20
N PHE A 86 -6.26 -20.68 -5.17
CA PHE A 86 -7.56 -21.32 -5.22
C PHE A 86 -7.65 -22.36 -6.34
N ASP A 87 -8.40 -23.43 -6.09
CA ASP A 87 -8.88 -24.33 -7.14
C ASP A 87 -10.06 -23.71 -7.92
N GLU A 88 -10.53 -24.39 -8.96
CA GLU A 88 -11.68 -23.95 -9.77
C GLU A 88 -13.00 -23.83 -8.97
N LYS A 89 -13.06 -24.41 -7.77
CA LYS A 89 -14.22 -24.34 -6.85
C LYS A 89 -14.03 -23.26 -5.78
N GLY A 90 -12.91 -22.54 -5.79
CA GLY A 90 -12.55 -21.51 -4.81
C GLY A 90 -11.99 -22.05 -3.50
N ASN A 91 -11.67 -23.34 -3.39
CA ASN A 91 -11.01 -23.92 -2.21
C ASN A 91 -9.53 -23.60 -2.21
N PHE A 92 -8.96 -23.42 -1.02
CA PHE A 92 -7.54 -23.18 -0.83
C PHE A 92 -6.69 -24.39 -1.25
N LEU A 93 -5.75 -24.17 -2.17
CA LEU A 93 -4.70 -25.11 -2.56
C LEU A 93 -3.49 -25.06 -1.62
N VAL A 94 -3.32 -23.92 -0.95
CA VAL A 94 -2.26 -23.61 0.01
C VAL A 94 -2.93 -23.25 1.33
N PRO A 95 -2.35 -23.56 2.51
CA PRO A 95 -2.95 -23.16 3.78
C PRO A 95 -3.41 -21.69 3.77
N PRO A 96 -4.63 -21.36 4.26
CA PRO A 96 -5.22 -20.03 4.11
C PRO A 96 -4.30 -18.90 4.59
N GLU A 97 -3.62 -19.10 5.71
CA GLU A 97 -2.67 -18.14 6.31
C GLU A 97 -1.44 -17.87 5.43
N LYS A 98 -1.07 -18.82 4.56
CA LYS A 98 0.00 -18.69 3.57
C LYS A 98 -0.50 -18.26 2.20
N SER A 99 -1.80 -18.05 2.05
CA SER A 99 -2.43 -17.67 0.78
C SER A 99 -2.69 -16.17 0.70
N ILE A 100 -2.52 -15.43 1.79
CA ILE A 100 -2.83 -13.99 1.85
C ILE A 100 -1.74 -13.19 1.16
N ASN A 101 -2.17 -12.28 0.27
CA ASN A 101 -1.33 -11.24 -0.34
C ASN A 101 -1.37 -9.97 0.50
N LYS A 102 -2.56 -9.51 0.89
CA LYS A 102 -2.72 -8.33 1.75
C LYS A 102 -3.99 -8.33 2.59
N ILE A 103 -3.94 -7.60 3.70
CA ILE A 103 -5.08 -7.26 4.54
C ILE A 103 -5.24 -5.74 4.52
N GLY A 104 -6.42 -5.24 4.14
CA GLY A 104 -6.68 -3.81 3.99
C GLY A 104 -8.18 -3.48 4.05
N HIS A 105 -8.62 -2.23 4.03
CA HIS A 105 -7.84 -1.01 3.86
C HIS A 105 -7.89 -0.08 5.09
N ALA A 106 -8.51 -0.51 6.20
CA ALA A 106 -8.77 0.34 7.37
C ALA A 106 -8.14 -0.16 8.70
N LEU A 107 -7.03 -0.90 8.66
CA LEU A 107 -6.29 -1.31 9.88
C LEU A 107 -5.93 -0.11 10.78
N HIS A 108 -5.47 1.00 10.19
CA HIS A 108 -5.13 2.23 10.91
C HIS A 108 -6.31 2.84 11.70
N ALA A 109 -7.54 2.57 11.28
CA ALA A 109 -8.74 3.12 11.89
C ALA A 109 -9.30 2.19 12.98
N HIS A 110 -9.36 0.88 12.68
CA HIS A 110 -10.11 -0.09 13.48
C HIS A 110 -9.24 -0.91 14.43
N ASP A 111 -7.98 -1.16 14.10
CA ASP A 111 -7.13 -2.01 14.93
C ASP A 111 -6.21 -1.17 15.84
N PRO A 112 -6.25 -1.37 17.18
CA PRO A 112 -5.48 -0.56 18.12
C PRO A 112 -3.97 -0.59 17.89
N VAL A 113 -3.39 -1.73 17.48
CA VAL A 113 -1.94 -1.85 17.27
C VAL A 113 -1.55 -1.01 16.07
N PHE A 114 -2.22 -1.19 14.93
CA PHE A 114 -1.92 -0.42 13.72
C PHE A 114 -2.23 1.07 13.89
N LYS A 115 -3.34 1.42 14.55
CA LYS A 115 -3.67 2.80 14.91
C LYS A 115 -2.57 3.47 15.73
N SER A 116 -2.03 2.76 16.73
CA SER A 116 -0.96 3.29 17.59
C SER A 116 0.32 3.62 16.81
N ILE A 117 0.64 2.82 15.79
CA ILE A 117 1.80 3.05 14.91
C ILE A 117 1.53 4.21 13.96
N THR A 118 0.39 4.19 13.25
CA THR A 118 0.03 5.22 12.28
C THR A 118 -0.06 6.61 12.90
N HIS A 119 -0.72 6.72 14.07
CA HIS A 119 -0.89 7.99 14.77
C HIS A 119 0.24 8.26 15.78
N SER A 120 1.32 7.48 15.76
CA SER A 120 2.44 7.66 16.69
C SER A 120 3.07 9.05 16.55
N PHE A 121 3.64 9.54 17.66
CA PHE A 121 4.40 10.79 17.66
C PHE A 121 5.51 10.82 16.60
N LYS A 122 6.13 9.67 16.30
CA LYS A 122 7.16 9.53 15.26
C LYS A 122 6.61 9.85 13.87
N VAL A 123 5.48 9.25 13.49
CA VAL A 123 4.84 9.50 12.18
C VAL A 123 4.34 10.94 12.10
N GLN A 124 3.74 11.47 13.16
CA GLN A 124 3.31 12.86 13.17
C GLN A 124 4.50 13.84 13.06
N THR A 125 5.63 13.53 13.68
CA THR A 125 6.85 14.36 13.57
C THR A 125 7.42 14.31 12.16
N LEU A 126 7.43 13.14 11.52
CA LEU A 126 7.81 12.99 10.12
C LEU A 126 6.91 13.86 9.21
N ALA A 127 5.59 13.76 9.36
CA ALA A 127 4.62 14.57 8.62
C ALA A 127 4.85 16.08 8.80
N ARG A 128 5.10 16.54 10.03
CA ARG A 128 5.42 17.96 10.31
C ARG A 128 6.72 18.39 9.63
N SER A 129 7.74 17.54 9.60
CA SER A 129 9.02 17.84 8.93
C SER A 129 8.90 17.93 7.40
N LEU A 130 7.88 17.31 6.82
CA LEU A 130 7.52 17.44 5.41
C LEU A 130 6.66 18.71 5.13
N GLY A 131 6.31 19.46 6.17
CA GLY A 131 5.50 20.67 6.06
C GLY A 131 3.99 20.42 5.98
N LEU A 132 3.53 19.19 6.23
CA LEU A 132 2.10 18.86 6.17
C LEU A 132 1.33 19.61 7.28
N GLN A 133 0.28 20.32 6.90
CA GLN A 133 -0.56 21.15 7.76
C GLN A 133 -1.78 20.37 8.26
N MET A 134 -2.50 19.69 7.37
CA MET A 134 -3.68 18.90 7.68
C MET A 134 -3.59 17.50 7.04
N PRO A 135 -2.57 16.69 7.40
CA PRO A 135 -2.47 15.33 6.91
C PRO A 135 -3.62 14.46 7.44
N VAL A 136 -4.24 13.72 6.54
CA VAL A 136 -5.21 12.66 6.85
C VAL A 136 -4.69 11.31 6.40
N VAL A 137 -5.11 10.23 7.05
CA VAL A 137 -4.80 8.85 6.65
C VAL A 137 -5.89 8.37 5.71
N VAL A 138 -5.51 7.96 4.50
CA VAL A 138 -6.46 7.59 3.44
C VAL A 138 -6.76 6.09 3.45
N GLN A 139 -5.73 5.28 3.68
CA GLN A 139 -5.84 3.83 3.75
C GLN A 139 -4.61 3.24 4.45
N SER A 140 -4.72 1.99 4.86
CA SER A 140 -3.61 1.18 5.35
C SER A 140 -3.76 -0.28 4.96
N MET A 141 -2.66 -0.93 4.63
CA MET A 141 -2.59 -2.34 4.27
C MET A 141 -1.44 -3.03 5.01
N TYR A 142 -1.66 -4.27 5.40
CA TYR A 142 -0.59 -5.19 5.74
C TYR A 142 -0.33 -6.09 4.53
N ILE A 143 0.88 -6.05 3.98
CA ILE A 143 1.25 -6.73 2.74
C ILE A 143 2.21 -7.87 3.05
N PHE A 144 1.85 -9.05 2.60
CA PHE A 144 2.68 -10.23 2.58
C PHE A 144 3.31 -10.40 1.20
N LYS A 145 4.56 -10.84 1.17
CA LYS A 145 5.05 -11.67 0.08
C LYS A 145 5.39 -13.03 0.67
N GLN A 146 4.56 -14.00 0.35
CA GLN A 146 4.73 -15.37 0.82
C GLN A 146 6.03 -15.98 0.27
N PRO A 147 6.71 -16.87 1.02
CA PRO A 147 7.88 -17.58 0.52
C PRO A 147 7.63 -18.26 -0.84
N HIS A 148 8.64 -18.31 -1.70
CA HIS A 148 8.66 -18.94 -3.03
C HIS A 148 7.74 -18.36 -4.11
N PHE A 149 6.55 -17.86 -3.76
CA PHE A 149 5.54 -17.46 -4.75
C PHE A 149 4.90 -16.09 -4.50
N GLY A 150 5.26 -15.37 -3.44
CA GLY A 150 4.68 -14.06 -3.11
C GLY A 150 4.74 -13.10 -4.29
N GLY A 151 3.57 -12.67 -4.78
CA GLY A 151 3.39 -12.14 -6.12
C GLY A 151 4.16 -10.85 -6.40
N GLU A 152 4.58 -10.63 -7.64
CA GLU A 152 5.16 -9.34 -8.05
C GLU A 152 4.15 -8.20 -7.95
N VAL A 153 4.67 -6.98 -7.79
CA VAL A 153 3.89 -5.75 -7.96
C VAL A 153 4.51 -5.01 -9.12
N SER A 154 3.79 -4.91 -10.22
CA SER A 154 4.25 -4.24 -11.44
C SER A 154 4.56 -2.75 -11.21
N PRO A 155 5.35 -2.11 -12.08
CA PRO A 155 5.54 -0.66 -12.07
C PRO A 155 4.21 0.10 -11.97
N HIS A 156 4.15 1.05 -11.03
CA HIS A 156 2.99 1.93 -10.86
C HIS A 156 3.38 3.18 -10.06
N GLN A 157 2.44 4.12 -9.99
CA GLN A 157 2.45 5.28 -9.11
C GLN A 157 1.26 5.14 -8.15
N ASP A 158 1.40 5.48 -6.87
CA ASP A 158 0.28 5.42 -5.92
C ASP A 158 -0.85 6.38 -6.30
N ALA A 159 -0.49 7.54 -6.85
CA ALA A 159 -1.43 8.55 -7.35
C ALA A 159 -2.27 8.06 -8.55
N SER A 160 -1.90 6.93 -9.18
CA SER A 160 -2.78 6.25 -10.13
C SER A 160 -4.04 5.69 -9.49
N PHE A 161 -3.99 5.36 -8.19
CA PHE A 161 -5.11 4.77 -7.45
C PHE A 161 -5.73 5.74 -6.44
N LEU A 162 -4.94 6.72 -5.99
CA LEU A 162 -5.27 7.70 -4.96
C LEU A 162 -5.09 9.12 -5.52
N TYR A 163 -5.82 9.45 -6.59
CA TYR A 163 -5.62 10.70 -7.32
C TYR A 163 -6.11 11.92 -6.52
N THR A 164 -5.32 12.99 -6.56
CA THR A 164 -5.66 14.29 -5.97
C THR A 164 -5.46 15.42 -6.97
N GLU A 165 -6.19 16.51 -6.79
CA GLU A 165 -5.95 17.77 -7.48
C GLU A 165 -5.60 18.88 -6.45
N PRO A 166 -4.41 19.50 -6.53
CA PRO A 166 -3.31 19.18 -7.43
C PRO A 166 -2.64 17.83 -7.09
N LEU A 167 -1.78 17.35 -8.01
CA LEU A 167 -0.86 16.24 -7.76
C LEU A 167 0.16 16.59 -6.65
N GLY A 168 0.91 15.59 -6.17
CA GLY A 168 1.94 15.75 -5.15
C GLY A 168 1.40 15.86 -3.72
N ARG A 169 0.15 15.45 -3.49
CA ARG A 169 -0.53 15.57 -2.18
C ARG A 169 -0.65 14.25 -1.45
N VAL A 170 -0.29 13.13 -2.06
CA VAL A 170 -0.32 11.79 -1.48
C VAL A 170 1.09 11.29 -1.19
N LEU A 171 1.25 10.62 -0.05
CA LEU A 171 2.49 9.98 0.36
C LEU A 171 2.20 8.55 0.82
N GLY A 172 2.98 7.59 0.33
CA GLY A 172 3.05 6.25 0.89
C GLY A 172 4.05 6.21 2.05
N VAL A 173 3.64 5.61 3.16
CA VAL A 173 4.51 5.28 4.29
C VAL A 173 4.60 3.78 4.38
N TRP A 174 5.70 3.21 3.89
CA TRP A 174 5.93 1.78 3.84
C TRP A 174 6.91 1.36 4.93
N ILE A 175 6.52 0.45 5.81
CA ILE A 175 7.32 0.03 6.97
C ILE A 175 7.68 -1.44 6.82
N ALA A 176 8.98 -1.72 6.88
CA ALA A 176 9.53 -3.07 6.89
C ALA A 176 9.21 -3.75 8.23
N VAL A 177 8.27 -4.68 8.25
CA VAL A 177 7.99 -5.51 9.44
C VAL A 177 8.99 -6.67 9.53
N GLU A 178 9.47 -7.12 8.37
CA GLU A 178 10.60 -8.03 8.20
C GLU A 178 11.65 -7.38 7.32
N ASP A 179 12.87 -7.90 7.33
CA ASP A 179 13.90 -7.49 6.38
C ASP A 179 13.37 -7.63 4.94
N ALA A 180 13.62 -6.62 4.12
CA ALA A 180 13.28 -6.64 2.70
C ALA A 180 14.57 -6.69 1.89
N THR A 181 14.88 -7.85 1.35
CA THR A 181 16.08 -8.14 0.55
C THR A 181 15.73 -8.20 -0.95
N LEU A 182 16.75 -8.34 -1.79
CA LEU A 182 16.55 -8.54 -3.23
C LEU A 182 15.75 -9.82 -3.52
N GLU A 183 16.01 -10.87 -2.75
CA GLU A 183 15.49 -12.23 -2.93
C GLU A 183 14.05 -12.38 -2.43
N ASN A 184 13.68 -11.65 -1.38
CA ASN A 184 12.32 -11.69 -0.81
C ASN A 184 11.40 -10.54 -1.29
N GLY A 185 11.86 -9.75 -2.26
CA GLY A 185 11.04 -8.77 -2.97
C GLY A 185 10.97 -7.40 -2.28
N CYS A 186 12.13 -6.78 -2.05
CA CYS A 186 12.24 -5.36 -1.71
C CYS A 186 11.61 -4.45 -2.77
N LEU A 187 11.42 -3.18 -2.41
CA LEU A 187 10.96 -2.15 -3.34
C LEU A 187 12.07 -1.78 -4.32
N TRP A 188 11.65 -1.33 -5.50
CA TRP A 188 12.49 -0.76 -6.53
C TRP A 188 11.85 0.54 -7.00
N PHE A 189 12.64 1.60 -7.19
CA PHE A 189 12.15 2.93 -7.57
C PHE A 189 12.84 3.43 -8.83
N ILE A 190 12.19 4.28 -9.61
CA ILE A 190 12.87 5.16 -10.58
C ILE A 190 13.06 6.53 -9.91
N PRO A 191 14.27 6.88 -9.44
CA PRO A 191 14.50 8.17 -8.80
C PRO A 191 14.11 9.33 -9.72
N GLY A 192 13.41 10.34 -9.17
CA GLY A 192 12.99 11.54 -9.90
C GLY A 192 11.76 11.37 -10.79
N SER A 193 11.23 10.15 -10.93
CA SER A 193 10.07 9.89 -11.79
C SER A 193 8.76 10.55 -11.32
N HIS A 194 8.70 11.02 -10.07
CA HIS A 194 7.55 11.73 -9.53
C HIS A 194 7.31 13.10 -10.19
N THR A 195 8.30 13.64 -10.91
CA THR A 195 8.15 14.93 -11.59
C THR A 195 7.45 14.83 -12.95
N SER A 196 7.00 13.64 -13.38
CA SER A 196 6.40 13.40 -14.71
C SER A 196 4.87 13.39 -14.72
N GLY A 197 4.21 13.72 -13.60
CA GLY A 197 2.76 13.62 -13.48
C GLY A 197 2.28 12.17 -13.42
N VAL A 198 0.97 11.93 -13.63
CA VAL A 198 0.35 10.60 -13.57
C VAL A 198 -0.16 10.20 -14.96
N SER A 199 0.31 9.07 -15.50
CA SER A 199 -0.03 8.61 -16.85
C SER A 199 -1.27 7.71 -16.91
N ARG A 200 -1.63 7.09 -15.78
CA ARG A 200 -2.75 6.16 -15.66
C ARG A 200 -3.53 6.41 -14.37
N ARG A 201 -4.86 6.34 -14.41
CA ARG A 201 -5.75 6.45 -13.25
C ARG A 201 -6.73 5.28 -13.20
N MET A 202 -6.81 4.57 -12.07
CA MET A 202 -7.92 3.67 -11.77
C MET A 202 -9.11 4.48 -11.25
N VAL A 203 -10.25 4.37 -11.92
CA VAL A 203 -11.47 5.07 -11.56
C VAL A 203 -12.63 4.11 -11.33
N ARG A 204 -13.61 4.51 -10.51
CA ARG A 204 -14.88 3.79 -10.41
C ARG A 204 -15.62 3.86 -11.74
N ALA A 205 -16.10 2.71 -12.19
CA ALA A 205 -17.03 2.65 -13.30
C ALA A 205 -18.43 3.11 -12.81
N PRO A 206 -19.32 3.54 -13.73
CA PRO A 206 -20.70 3.85 -13.37
C PRO A 206 -21.39 2.71 -12.62
N VAL A 207 -22.28 3.04 -11.69
CA VAL A 207 -23.05 2.05 -10.91
C VAL A 207 -23.72 1.04 -11.84
N GLY A 208 -23.54 -0.25 -11.56
CA GLY A 208 -24.05 -1.35 -12.38
C GLY A 208 -23.08 -1.86 -13.46
N SER A 209 -21.90 -1.25 -13.61
CA SER A 209 -20.86 -1.75 -14.52
C SER A 209 -20.15 -2.98 -13.95
N ALA A 210 -19.80 -3.92 -14.83
CA ALA A 210 -18.90 -5.04 -14.54
C ALA A 210 -17.81 -5.05 -15.63
N PRO A 211 -16.54 -4.72 -15.32
CA PRO A 211 -15.97 -4.48 -13.99
C PRO A 211 -16.43 -3.15 -13.35
N GLY A 212 -16.44 -3.10 -12.01
CA GLY A 212 -16.79 -1.91 -11.23
C GLY A 212 -15.71 -0.80 -11.21
N THR A 213 -14.58 -1.02 -11.88
CA THR A 213 -13.53 -0.02 -12.11
C THR A 213 -13.08 -0.03 -13.57
N SER A 214 -12.42 1.02 -14.01
CA SER A 214 -11.73 1.11 -15.29
C SER A 214 -10.42 1.89 -15.14
N PHE A 215 -9.57 1.84 -16.16
CA PHE A 215 -8.38 2.67 -16.24
C PHE A 215 -8.56 3.78 -17.28
N LEU A 216 -8.21 5.00 -16.89
CA LEU A 216 -7.97 6.12 -17.79
C LEU A 216 -6.46 6.19 -18.06
N GLY A 217 -6.06 6.24 -19.33
CA GLY A 217 -4.65 6.17 -19.71
C GLY A 217 -4.05 4.77 -19.53
N SER A 218 -2.73 4.66 -19.66
CA SER A 218 -1.99 3.39 -19.55
C SER A 218 -0.65 3.60 -18.85
N GLU A 219 -0.13 2.55 -18.21
CA GLU A 219 1.22 2.60 -17.63
C GLU A 219 2.24 2.48 -18.78
N PRO A 220 3.10 3.49 -19.00
CA PRO A 220 4.08 3.42 -20.05
C PRO A 220 5.12 2.35 -19.75
N ALA A 221 5.60 1.68 -20.80
CA ALA A 221 6.76 0.81 -20.68
C ALA A 221 7.95 1.61 -20.12
N ARG A 222 8.56 1.10 -19.04
CA ARG A 222 9.72 1.71 -18.39
C ARG A 222 10.96 0.89 -18.70
N ASP A 223 12.08 1.56 -18.96
CA ASP A 223 13.37 0.88 -18.99
C ASP A 223 13.70 0.30 -17.61
N ASN A 224 13.89 -1.02 -17.54
CA ASN A 224 14.23 -1.72 -16.31
C ASN A 224 15.56 -1.27 -15.71
N SER A 225 16.49 -0.72 -16.52
CA SER A 225 17.78 -0.23 -16.07
C SER A 225 17.68 1.00 -15.15
N LEU A 226 16.55 1.73 -15.21
CA LEU A 226 16.31 2.93 -14.41
C LEU A 226 15.88 2.61 -12.97
N PHE A 227 15.49 1.37 -12.69
CA PHE A 227 15.03 0.98 -11.36
C PHE A 227 16.20 0.72 -10.42
N VAL A 228 16.21 1.42 -9.28
CA VAL A 228 17.17 1.22 -8.20
C VAL A 228 16.54 0.34 -7.10
N PRO A 229 17.16 -0.79 -6.72
CA PRO A 229 16.67 -1.61 -5.62
C PRO A 229 16.85 -0.88 -4.29
N THR A 230 15.90 -1.05 -3.38
CA THR A 230 15.92 -0.44 -2.05
C THR A 230 15.71 -1.52 -0.98
N PRO A 231 16.73 -2.37 -0.73
CA PRO A 231 16.70 -3.30 0.38
C PRO A 231 16.80 -2.55 1.71
N VAL A 232 16.06 -3.00 2.71
CA VAL A 232 15.98 -2.35 4.03
C VAL A 232 15.86 -3.39 5.14
N GLN A 233 16.30 -3.03 6.35
CA GLN A 233 16.16 -3.89 7.51
C GLN A 233 14.78 -3.74 8.16
N ARG A 234 14.37 -4.73 8.95
CA ARG A 234 13.21 -4.62 9.84
C ARG A 234 13.24 -3.28 10.61
N GLY A 235 12.08 -2.64 10.68
CA GLY A 235 11.86 -1.37 11.35
C GLY A 235 12.17 -0.15 10.48
N ALA A 236 12.75 -0.32 9.29
CA ALA A 236 12.93 0.78 8.36
C ALA A 236 11.59 1.31 7.83
N LEU A 237 11.53 2.61 7.61
CA LEU A 237 10.44 3.29 6.89
C LEU A 237 10.96 3.73 5.53
N VAL A 238 10.21 3.43 4.47
CA VAL A 238 10.38 3.99 3.13
C VAL A 238 9.24 4.96 2.88
N LEU A 239 9.57 6.24 2.79
CA LEU A 239 8.67 7.31 2.40
C LEU A 239 8.60 7.35 0.88
N ILE A 240 7.38 7.38 0.32
CA ILE A 240 7.10 7.23 -1.10
C ILE A 240 6.25 8.42 -1.54
N HIS A 241 6.71 9.18 -2.53
CA HIS A 241 5.90 10.22 -3.16
C HIS A 241 4.79 9.59 -4.00
N GLY A 242 3.56 10.12 -3.97
CA GLY A 242 2.42 9.54 -4.69
C GLY A 242 2.69 9.30 -6.18
N GLU A 243 3.44 10.19 -6.82
CA GLU A 243 3.85 10.05 -8.22
C GLU A 243 5.16 9.29 -8.48
N VAL A 244 5.93 8.83 -7.47
CA VAL A 244 7.17 8.11 -7.78
C VAL A 244 6.85 6.70 -8.29
N VAL A 245 7.51 6.33 -9.39
CA VAL A 245 7.30 5.04 -10.03
C VAL A 245 8.08 3.99 -9.27
N HIS A 246 7.37 2.97 -8.81
CA HIS A 246 7.95 1.92 -8.02
C HIS A 246 7.31 0.56 -8.31
N LYS A 247 8.02 -0.49 -7.93
CA LYS A 247 7.63 -1.89 -8.13
C LYS A 247 8.20 -2.77 -7.02
N SER A 248 7.78 -4.02 -6.95
CA SER A 248 8.47 -5.04 -6.15
C SER A 248 8.48 -6.38 -6.87
N LYS A 249 9.62 -7.06 -6.87
CA LYS A 249 9.78 -8.36 -7.54
C LYS A 249 9.12 -9.47 -6.75
N GLN A 250 8.77 -10.58 -7.40
CA GLN A 250 8.30 -11.79 -6.75
C GLN A 250 9.27 -12.24 -5.64
N ASN A 251 8.74 -12.76 -4.53
CA ASN A 251 9.54 -13.41 -3.49
C ASN A 251 9.87 -14.83 -3.92
N LEU A 252 11.15 -15.10 -4.15
CA LEU A 252 11.66 -16.41 -4.56
C LEU A 252 12.43 -17.11 -3.43
N SER A 253 12.48 -16.49 -2.26
CA SER A 253 13.23 -16.99 -1.10
C SER A 253 12.36 -17.87 -0.20
N ASP A 254 13.02 -18.54 0.76
CA ASP A 254 12.38 -19.36 1.79
C ASP A 254 11.80 -18.52 2.95
N ARG A 255 12.00 -17.19 2.93
CA ARG A 255 11.55 -16.27 3.98
C ARG A 255 10.42 -15.41 3.45
N SER A 256 9.44 -15.10 4.30
CA SER A 256 8.42 -14.11 3.96
C SER A 256 9.02 -12.71 3.89
N ARG A 257 8.25 -11.79 3.29
CA ARG A 257 8.44 -10.35 3.46
C ARG A 257 7.13 -9.72 3.85
N GLN A 258 7.04 -9.31 5.12
CA GLN A 258 5.89 -8.59 5.65
C GLN A 258 6.16 -7.09 5.75
N ALA A 259 5.16 -6.30 5.40
CA ALA A 259 5.23 -4.85 5.49
C ALA A 259 3.88 -4.26 5.89
N TYR A 260 3.94 -3.18 6.67
CA TYR A 260 2.78 -2.35 6.95
C TYR A 260 2.89 -1.08 6.12
N THR A 261 1.88 -0.76 5.33
CA THR A 261 1.85 0.46 4.54
C THR A 261 0.60 1.27 4.83
N PHE A 262 0.71 2.58 4.84
CA PHE A 262 -0.44 3.48 4.88
C PHE A 262 -0.18 4.72 4.04
N HIS A 263 -1.25 5.33 3.57
CA HIS A 263 -1.18 6.50 2.72
C HIS A 263 -1.64 7.73 3.49
N LEU A 264 -0.83 8.78 3.45
CA LEU A 264 -1.17 10.10 3.94
C LEU A 264 -1.57 10.99 2.76
N MET A 265 -2.49 11.91 3.01
CA MET A 265 -2.83 12.98 2.10
C MET A 265 -2.81 14.32 2.84
N GLU A 266 -2.17 15.35 2.29
CA GLU A 266 -2.41 16.72 2.74
C GLU A 266 -3.83 17.14 2.35
N ALA A 267 -4.73 17.31 3.30
CA ALA A 267 -6.10 17.70 3.00
C ALA A 267 -6.25 19.21 2.73
N SER A 268 -5.35 20.05 3.25
CA SER A 268 -5.43 21.50 3.05
C SER A 268 -5.12 21.86 1.59
N GLY A 269 -6.09 22.46 0.91
CA GLY A 269 -5.94 22.89 -0.48
C GLY A 269 -5.87 21.73 -1.48
N THR A 270 -6.41 20.57 -1.12
CA THR A 270 -6.41 19.36 -1.94
C THR A 270 -7.82 18.87 -2.18
N THR A 271 -8.14 18.53 -3.42
CA THR A 271 -9.36 17.84 -3.79
C THR A 271 -9.08 16.34 -3.95
N TRP A 272 -9.74 15.51 -3.14
CA TRP A 272 -9.79 14.07 -3.35
C TRP A 272 -10.68 13.77 -4.55
N SER A 273 -10.17 13.01 -5.54
CA SER A 273 -10.98 12.74 -6.73
C SER A 273 -12.23 11.92 -6.38
N PRO A 274 -13.43 12.38 -6.78
CA PRO A 274 -14.66 11.59 -6.60
C PRO A 274 -14.66 10.34 -7.49
N GLU A 275 -13.73 10.23 -8.45
CA GLU A 275 -13.59 9.08 -9.33
C GLU A 275 -12.69 8.00 -8.75
N ASN A 276 -11.92 8.27 -7.68
CA ASN A 276 -11.04 7.27 -7.08
C ASN A 276 -11.81 6.00 -6.68
N TRP A 277 -11.18 4.84 -6.86
CA TRP A 277 -11.77 3.57 -6.41
C TRP A 277 -12.05 3.60 -4.90
N LEU A 278 -11.17 4.21 -4.11
CA LEU A 278 -11.35 4.39 -2.68
C LEU A 278 -12.07 5.71 -2.40
N GLN A 279 -13.16 5.63 -1.66
CA GLN A 279 -13.94 6.79 -1.22
C GLN A 279 -14.09 6.72 0.31
N PRO A 280 -13.97 7.86 1.02
CA PRO A 280 -14.33 7.91 2.43
C PRO A 280 -15.83 7.66 2.60
N THR A 281 -16.23 7.11 3.74
CA THR A 281 -17.65 6.90 4.09
C THR A 281 -18.09 7.89 5.16
N ALA A 282 -19.39 7.97 5.43
CA ALA A 282 -19.89 8.79 6.54
C ALA A 282 -19.43 8.24 7.90
N GLU A 283 -19.31 6.92 7.99
CA GLU A 283 -18.87 6.17 9.17
C GLU A 283 -17.35 6.25 9.37
N LEU A 284 -16.59 6.29 8.28
CA LEU A 284 -15.14 6.47 8.30
C LEU A 284 -14.69 7.54 7.29
N PRO A 285 -14.80 8.83 7.65
CA PRO A 285 -14.06 9.87 6.95
C PRO A 285 -12.56 9.62 7.12
N PHE A 286 -11.72 10.20 6.25
CA PHE A 286 -10.27 10.09 6.41
C PHE A 286 -9.83 10.70 7.75
N PRO A 287 -9.34 9.88 8.72
CA PRO A 287 -8.99 10.39 10.03
C PRO A 287 -7.78 11.31 9.94
N GLN A 288 -7.80 12.40 10.72
CA GLN A 288 -6.63 13.27 10.85
C GLN A 288 -5.46 12.51 11.46
N LEU A 289 -4.27 12.69 10.88
CA LEU A 289 -3.06 12.10 11.42
C LEU A 289 -2.65 12.77 12.73
N TYR A 290 -2.79 14.11 12.80
CA TYR A 290 -2.54 14.88 14.01
C TYR A 290 -3.69 14.70 14.98
N THR A 291 -3.35 14.26 16.19
CA THR A 291 -4.27 13.99 17.31
C THR A 291 -3.95 14.89 18.48
#